data_AF-A0A3A2ZX92-F1
#
_entry.id   AF-A0A3A2ZX92-F1
#
_cell.length_a   1.000
_cell.length_b   1.000
_cell.length_c   1.000
_cell.angle_alpha   90.00
_cell.angle_beta   90.00
_cell.angle_gamma   90.00
#
_symmetry.space_group_name_H-M   'P 1'
#
loop_
_entity.id
_entity.type
_entity.pdbx_description
1 polymer ?
#
loop_
_entity_poly.entity_id
_entity_poly.type
_entity_poly.pdbx_seq_one_letter_code
_entity_poly.pdbx_strand_id
1 'polypeptide(L)'
;MAMLSSIFVLLFLGWNVNLVPASSSPSKSHIKNVVVLVQENLSFDNFAGGLTYNPNIDGLVNRHHCNPYNISAPHSPQVCGKPVAKNVAPDDPDHSISGGNMQIYGTYHPDQEKPLMQGFVSEQVHSYEIDNHNISRAAEVIDYYTPDHVPVFNAMAENFVLFDRWFAAVPGPTNPNRAYLTSGTSHGHGMNDNDFLNSTLPQKSIFEQLSEADISWINYSNTTGFLPDSLFYSWTVESGKNETNVKPLDQFFKDAKSGNLPQFTWINPECCSYMSFHPPSPINMGEGFIKSIYEALRGSPQWKDTLFILTFDEHGGFADHVPPPEGVPPGDRLGYTERADDGKAITFHFDRLGMRVPTVLMSPWVEKGVVQNRPTDQSGEFTHTSILKFLSHLWDLDILTPRVEWSSSFEGLITDTFRDDTPETLPMPADF
;
A
#
# COMPACT_ATOMS: atom_id res chain seq x y z
N MET A 1 14.74 13.55 77.93
CA MET A 1 13.94 13.06 76.78
C MET A 1 13.82 14.22 75.80
N ALA A 2 14.74 14.31 74.83
CA ALA A 2 14.71 15.27 73.73
C ALA A 2 15.67 14.78 72.64
N MET A 3 15.22 14.94 71.39
CA MET A 3 15.73 14.39 70.13
C MET A 3 17.17 14.80 69.77
N LEU A 4 17.85 13.93 69.02
CA LEU A 4 18.94 14.30 68.12
C LEU A 4 18.71 13.65 66.75
N SER A 5 18.47 14.51 65.76
CA SER A 5 18.32 14.20 64.34
C SER A 5 19.70 13.93 63.74
N SER A 6 19.84 12.86 62.93
CA SER A 6 21.06 12.56 62.19
C SER A 6 20.85 12.84 60.70
N ILE A 7 21.57 13.83 60.18
CA ILE A 7 21.65 14.20 58.78
C ILE A 7 22.68 13.28 58.10
N PHE A 8 22.26 12.51 57.10
CA PHE A 8 23.17 11.80 56.20
C PHE A 8 23.45 12.67 54.97
N VAL A 9 24.71 13.08 54.80
CA VAL A 9 25.21 13.72 53.57
C VAL A 9 25.65 12.60 52.62
N LEU A 10 24.94 12.45 51.50
CA LEU A 10 25.35 11.58 50.38
C LEU A 10 26.16 12.42 49.38
N LEU A 11 27.45 12.10 49.27
CA LEU A 11 28.35 12.60 48.23
C LEU A 11 27.98 11.96 46.88
N PHE A 12 27.49 12.76 45.93
CA PHE A 12 27.37 12.33 44.54
C PHE A 12 28.74 12.41 43.85
N LEU A 13 29.33 11.25 43.55
CA LEU A 13 30.42 11.13 42.58
C LEU A 13 29.81 11.26 41.18
N GLY A 14 30.03 12.40 40.53
CA GLY A 14 29.63 12.61 39.14
C GLY A 14 30.43 11.71 38.20
N TRP A 15 29.76 10.78 37.53
CA TRP A 15 30.27 10.14 36.32
C TRP A 15 29.87 11.01 35.14
N ASN A 16 30.84 11.72 34.57
CA ASN A 16 30.71 12.32 33.24
C ASN A 16 30.64 11.18 32.23
N VAL A 17 29.42 10.77 31.88
CA VAL A 17 29.19 9.94 30.71
C VAL A 17 29.31 10.87 29.50
N ASN A 18 30.43 10.79 28.79
CA ASN A 18 30.53 11.39 27.46
C ASN A 18 29.49 10.67 26.58
N LEU A 19 28.35 11.33 26.36
CA LEU A 19 27.37 10.93 25.36
C LEU A 19 28.05 11.07 23.99
N VAL A 20 28.49 9.93 23.44
CA VAL A 20 28.76 9.83 22.01
C VAL A 20 27.43 10.10 21.31
N PRO A 21 27.33 11.05 20.36
CA PRO A 21 26.10 11.22 19.60
C PRO A 21 25.79 9.89 18.94
N ALA A 22 24.59 9.34 19.14
CA ALA A 22 24.14 8.20 18.36
C ALA A 22 24.29 8.57 16.88
N SER A 23 25.00 7.75 16.10
CA SER A 23 25.05 7.94 14.66
C SER A 23 23.62 7.95 14.14
N SER A 24 23.22 9.01 13.44
CA SER A 24 21.91 9.08 12.79
C SER A 24 21.74 7.86 11.87
N SER A 25 20.55 7.25 11.83
CA SER A 25 20.28 6.16 10.88
C SER A 25 20.52 6.63 9.43
N PRO A 26 20.88 5.71 8.51
CA PRO A 26 21.08 6.04 7.09
C PRO A 26 19.87 6.76 6.48
N SER A 27 18.66 6.33 6.87
CA SER A 27 17.41 6.98 6.46
C SER A 27 17.38 8.46 6.84
N LYS A 28 17.70 8.81 8.09
CA LYS A 28 17.72 10.19 8.58
C LYS A 28 18.83 11.03 7.95
N SER A 29 19.98 10.44 7.64
CA SER A 29 21.06 11.18 6.99
C SER A 29 20.73 11.50 5.54
N HIS A 30 20.19 10.54 4.79
CA HIS A 30 20.11 10.59 3.33
C HIS A 30 18.76 11.05 2.78
N ILE A 31 17.64 10.65 3.41
CA ILE A 31 16.31 10.93 2.86
C ILE A 31 15.78 12.26 3.39
N LYS A 32 15.44 13.18 2.47
CA LYS A 32 14.83 14.49 2.77
C LYS A 32 13.45 14.64 2.14
N ASN A 33 13.20 13.94 1.04
CA ASN A 33 11.92 13.95 0.34
C ASN A 33 11.38 12.52 0.24
N VAL A 34 10.18 12.27 0.77
CA VAL A 34 9.45 11.01 0.61
C VAL A 34 8.30 11.26 -0.34
N VAL A 35 8.27 10.51 -1.43
CA VAL A 35 7.21 10.57 -2.45
C VAL A 35 6.44 9.26 -2.40
N VAL A 36 5.12 9.33 -2.27
CA VAL A 36 4.24 8.16 -2.27
C VAL A 36 3.24 8.29 -3.40
N LEU A 37 3.20 7.29 -4.28
CA LEU A 37 2.17 7.09 -5.29
C LEU A 37 1.39 5.83 -4.95
N VAL A 38 0.06 5.96 -4.91
CA VAL A 38 -0.86 4.85 -4.61
C VAL A 38 -1.76 4.58 -5.80
N GLN A 39 -1.48 3.51 -6.53
CA GLN A 39 -2.25 3.00 -7.66
C GLN A 39 -3.45 2.14 -7.22
N GLU A 40 -4.21 1.66 -8.19
CA GLU A 40 -5.52 1.00 -8.06
C GLU A 40 -5.64 -0.18 -9.02
N ASN A 41 -6.56 -1.12 -8.88
CA ASN A 41 -6.56 -2.02 -7.75
C ASN A 41 -6.07 -3.37 -8.32
N LEU A 42 -4.95 -3.89 -7.84
CA LEU A 42 -4.36 -5.14 -8.36
C LEU A 42 -3.62 -5.89 -7.26
N SER A 43 -3.86 -7.20 -7.17
CA SER A 43 -3.14 -8.07 -6.24
C SER A 43 -1.67 -8.24 -6.64
N PHE A 44 -0.83 -8.65 -5.68
CA PHE A 44 0.57 -8.96 -5.97
C PHE A 44 0.69 -10.06 -7.02
N ASP A 45 0.02 -11.19 -6.85
CA ASP A 45 0.11 -12.31 -7.79
C ASP A 45 -0.37 -11.96 -9.21
N ASN A 46 -1.43 -11.15 -9.33
CA ASN A 46 -1.93 -10.72 -10.63
C ASN A 46 -0.90 -9.82 -11.34
N PHE A 47 -0.38 -8.79 -10.67
CA PHE A 47 0.47 -7.78 -11.31
C PHE A 47 1.96 -8.08 -11.31
N ALA A 48 2.49 -8.55 -10.18
CA ALA A 48 3.91 -8.81 -9.96
C ALA A 48 4.27 -10.30 -9.83
N GLY A 49 3.27 -11.19 -9.72
CA GLY A 49 3.50 -12.62 -9.49
C GLY A 49 4.18 -13.35 -10.64
N GLY A 50 4.14 -12.81 -11.86
CA GLY A 50 4.82 -13.38 -13.03
C GLY A 50 6.24 -12.87 -13.28
N LEU A 51 6.78 -11.98 -12.45
CA LEU A 51 8.13 -11.43 -12.62
C LEU A 51 9.22 -12.51 -12.45
N THR A 52 10.32 -12.38 -13.20
CA THR A 52 11.34 -13.44 -13.29
C THR A 52 12.78 -12.98 -13.04
N TYR A 53 13.03 -11.69 -12.80
CA TYR A 53 14.38 -11.16 -12.60
C TYR A 53 15.05 -11.69 -11.32
N ASN A 54 14.26 -12.15 -10.34
CA ASN A 54 14.73 -12.75 -9.10
C ASN A 54 13.92 -14.01 -8.79
N PRO A 55 14.55 -15.19 -8.66
CA PRO A 55 13.84 -16.45 -8.43
C PRO A 55 13.22 -16.57 -7.03
N ASN A 56 13.53 -15.66 -6.10
CA ASN A 56 13.00 -15.66 -4.74
C ASN A 56 11.65 -14.97 -4.61
N ILE A 57 11.13 -14.35 -5.68
CA ILE A 57 9.81 -13.73 -5.68
C ILE A 57 8.76 -14.81 -5.37
N ASP A 58 8.01 -14.63 -4.28
CA ASP A 58 6.89 -15.50 -3.93
C ASP A 58 5.66 -15.20 -4.79
N GLY A 59 5.77 -15.52 -6.08
CA GLY A 59 4.74 -15.29 -7.09
C GLY A 59 4.15 -16.57 -7.67
N LEU A 60 3.67 -16.46 -8.91
CA LEU A 60 2.97 -17.51 -9.67
C LEU A 60 3.88 -18.26 -10.66
N VAL A 61 5.11 -17.78 -10.90
CA VAL A 61 6.07 -18.47 -11.77
C VAL A 61 6.33 -19.89 -11.25
N ASN A 62 6.07 -20.90 -12.09
CA ASN A 62 6.14 -22.34 -11.75
C ASN A 62 5.19 -22.81 -10.63
N ARG A 63 4.17 -22.02 -10.29
CA ARG A 63 3.15 -22.38 -9.30
C ARG A 63 1.87 -22.84 -9.98
N HIS A 64 1.32 -23.97 -9.54
CA HIS A 64 -0.02 -24.40 -9.95
C HIS A 64 -1.06 -23.75 -9.05
N HIS A 65 -1.50 -22.53 -9.39
CA HIS A 65 -2.52 -21.79 -8.66
C HIS A 65 -3.87 -21.90 -9.37
N CYS A 66 -4.83 -22.55 -8.71
CA CYS A 66 -6.19 -22.73 -9.22
C CYS A 66 -7.20 -22.46 -8.12
N ASN A 67 -8.39 -22.05 -8.52
CA ASN A 67 -9.57 -21.89 -7.68
C ASN A 67 -10.74 -22.68 -8.28
N PRO A 68 -11.64 -23.25 -7.47
CA PRO A 68 -12.88 -23.82 -7.96
C PRO A 68 -13.75 -22.75 -8.64
N TYR A 69 -14.41 -23.14 -9.72
CA TYR A 69 -15.45 -22.34 -10.37
C TYR A 69 -16.62 -22.02 -9.44
N ASN A 70 -16.88 -22.92 -8.49
CA ASN A 70 -17.88 -22.77 -7.44
C ASN A 70 -17.37 -23.51 -6.19
N ILE A 71 -16.95 -22.74 -5.19
CA ILE A 71 -16.33 -23.24 -3.95
C ILE A 71 -17.30 -24.02 -3.07
N SER A 72 -18.60 -23.78 -3.18
CA SER A 72 -19.63 -24.51 -2.43
C SER A 72 -19.99 -25.87 -3.05
N ALA A 73 -19.58 -26.13 -4.30
CA ALA A 73 -19.92 -27.34 -5.02
C ALA A 73 -18.80 -28.42 -4.91
N PRO A 74 -19.10 -29.63 -4.39
CA PRO A 74 -18.16 -30.74 -4.44
C PRO A 74 -17.79 -31.07 -5.89
N HIS A 75 -16.49 -31.25 -6.17
CA HIS A 75 -15.94 -31.54 -7.50
C HIS A 75 -16.13 -30.44 -8.56
N SER A 76 -16.25 -29.18 -8.15
CA SER A 76 -16.29 -28.04 -9.07
C SER A 76 -15.07 -28.00 -10.00
N PRO A 77 -15.24 -27.68 -11.30
CA PRO A 77 -14.13 -27.48 -12.23
C PRO A 77 -13.12 -26.47 -11.67
N GLN A 78 -11.84 -26.71 -11.90
CA GLN A 78 -10.77 -25.81 -11.49
C GLN A 78 -10.45 -24.82 -12.61
N VAL A 79 -10.32 -23.55 -12.24
CA VAL A 79 -9.82 -22.48 -13.11
C VAL A 79 -8.45 -22.08 -12.58
N CYS A 80 -7.44 -22.16 -13.44
CA CYS A 80 -6.05 -21.96 -13.06
C CYS A 80 -5.50 -20.70 -13.71
N GLY A 81 -4.75 -19.92 -12.94
CA GLY A 81 -4.08 -18.73 -13.41
C GLY A 81 -3.06 -19.03 -14.50
N LYS A 82 -3.06 -18.20 -15.54
CA LYS A 82 -2.14 -18.29 -16.67
C LYS A 82 -1.48 -16.93 -16.93
N PRO A 83 -0.31 -16.93 -17.59
CA PRO A 83 0.42 -15.71 -17.94
C PRO A 83 -0.22 -15.00 -19.16
N VAL A 84 -1.52 -14.71 -19.12
CA VAL A 84 -2.31 -14.18 -20.24
C VAL A 84 -3.25 -13.04 -19.83
N ALA A 85 -2.97 -12.39 -18.70
CA ALA A 85 -3.74 -11.22 -18.25
C ALA A 85 -3.77 -10.13 -19.34
N LYS A 86 -4.93 -9.49 -19.48
CA LYS A 86 -5.24 -8.59 -20.60
C LYS A 86 -4.87 -7.14 -20.30
N ASN A 87 -4.71 -6.32 -21.33
CA ASN A 87 -4.52 -4.87 -21.14
C ASN A 87 -5.69 -4.22 -20.42
N VAL A 88 -6.91 -4.69 -20.70
CA VAL A 88 -8.15 -4.16 -20.12
C VAL A 88 -8.92 -5.33 -19.55
N ALA A 89 -9.07 -5.33 -18.23
CA ALA A 89 -10.06 -6.15 -17.56
C ALA A 89 -11.45 -5.50 -17.77
N PRO A 90 -12.42 -6.21 -18.38
CA PRO A 90 -13.77 -5.69 -18.61
C PRO A 90 -14.61 -5.59 -17.33
N ASP A 91 -14.28 -6.42 -16.35
CA ASP A 91 -14.97 -6.54 -15.07
C ASP A 91 -14.13 -5.84 -13.99
N ASP A 92 -14.81 -5.29 -12.99
CA ASP A 92 -14.29 -4.74 -11.74
C ASP A 92 -14.66 -5.73 -10.61
N PRO A 93 -13.81 -6.75 -10.36
CA PRO A 93 -14.16 -7.85 -9.47
C PRO A 93 -14.50 -7.37 -8.06
N ASP A 94 -15.35 -8.11 -7.33
CA ASP A 94 -15.77 -7.68 -6.00
C ASP A 94 -14.57 -7.47 -5.07
N HIS A 95 -14.52 -6.32 -4.42
CA HIS A 95 -13.49 -5.95 -3.45
C HIS A 95 -14.13 -5.29 -2.22
N SER A 96 -15.37 -5.69 -1.89
CA SER A 96 -16.03 -5.41 -0.63
C SER A 96 -15.43 -6.24 0.51
N ILE A 97 -15.78 -5.94 1.76
CA ILE A 97 -15.31 -6.72 2.92
C ILE A 97 -15.84 -8.16 2.89
N SER A 98 -17.11 -8.33 2.53
CA SER A 98 -17.76 -9.63 2.44
C SER A 98 -17.25 -10.42 1.24
N GLY A 99 -17.12 -9.81 0.06
CA GLY A 99 -16.49 -10.47 -1.08
C GLY A 99 -15.03 -10.85 -0.80
N GLY A 100 -14.27 -9.97 -0.13
CA GLY A 100 -12.95 -10.28 0.41
C GLY A 100 -12.96 -11.48 1.37
N ASN A 101 -13.98 -11.62 2.22
CA ASN A 101 -14.15 -12.82 3.04
C ASN A 101 -14.40 -14.07 2.18
N MET A 102 -15.25 -13.99 1.14
CA MET A 102 -15.48 -15.11 0.22
C MET A 102 -14.18 -15.51 -0.47
N GLN A 103 -13.41 -14.56 -0.97
CA GLN A 103 -12.14 -14.76 -1.65
C GLN A 103 -11.10 -15.47 -0.76
N ILE A 104 -10.92 -14.96 0.46
CA ILE A 104 -9.93 -15.48 1.42
C ILE A 104 -10.39 -16.80 2.04
N TYR A 105 -11.64 -16.92 2.49
CA TYR A 105 -12.11 -18.02 3.35
C TYR A 105 -13.09 -18.98 2.68
N GLY A 106 -13.60 -18.64 1.50
CA GLY A 106 -14.66 -19.40 0.82
C GLY A 106 -16.05 -19.24 1.44
N THR A 107 -16.24 -18.22 2.27
CA THR A 107 -17.51 -17.88 2.91
C THR A 107 -17.57 -16.38 3.21
N TYR A 108 -18.75 -15.77 3.11
CA TYR A 108 -18.97 -14.38 3.53
C TYR A 108 -18.84 -14.17 5.04
N HIS A 109 -18.95 -15.26 5.83
CA HIS A 109 -19.01 -15.26 7.29
C HIS A 109 -17.88 -16.14 7.88
N PRO A 110 -16.63 -15.65 7.95
CA PRO A 110 -15.45 -16.47 8.25
C PRO A 110 -15.20 -16.67 9.76
N ASP A 111 -16.24 -16.64 10.60
CA ASP A 111 -16.09 -16.81 12.04
C ASP A 111 -15.39 -18.14 12.35
N GLN A 112 -14.15 -18.06 12.84
CA GLN A 112 -13.26 -19.21 13.15
C GLN A 112 -12.79 -20.04 11.94
N GLU A 113 -12.99 -19.55 10.72
CA GLU A 113 -12.52 -20.21 9.50
C GLU A 113 -11.05 -19.91 9.21
N LYS A 114 -10.38 -20.87 8.56
CA LYS A 114 -9.00 -20.69 8.10
C LYS A 114 -8.98 -20.11 6.68
N PRO A 115 -8.02 -19.24 6.34
CA PRO A 115 -7.89 -18.73 4.98
C PRO A 115 -7.56 -19.88 4.02
N LEU A 116 -8.35 -20.00 2.96
CA LEU A 116 -8.20 -20.98 1.88
C LEU A 116 -7.55 -20.37 0.63
N MET A 117 -7.78 -19.07 0.37
CA MET A 117 -7.37 -18.37 -0.87
C MET A 117 -7.91 -19.06 -2.14
N GLN A 118 -9.17 -19.49 -2.08
CA GLN A 118 -9.83 -20.31 -3.12
C GLN A 118 -11.13 -19.72 -3.66
N GLY A 119 -11.59 -18.58 -3.12
CA GLY A 119 -12.90 -18.02 -3.46
C GLY A 119 -12.92 -17.06 -4.66
N PHE A 120 -11.77 -16.64 -5.18
CA PHE A 120 -11.67 -15.54 -6.16
C PHE A 120 -12.46 -15.80 -7.45
N VAL A 121 -12.26 -16.97 -8.05
CA VAL A 121 -12.99 -17.35 -9.27
C VAL A 121 -14.48 -17.55 -8.98
N SER A 122 -14.82 -18.12 -7.82
CA SER A 122 -16.22 -18.33 -7.44
C SER A 122 -16.96 -17.00 -7.24
N GLU A 123 -16.30 -16.02 -6.63
CA GLU A 123 -16.85 -14.68 -6.44
C GLU A 123 -17.01 -13.96 -7.78
N GLN A 124 -15.99 -13.98 -8.65
CA GLN A 124 -16.09 -13.41 -10.01
C GLN A 124 -17.26 -14.01 -10.80
N VAL A 125 -17.44 -15.33 -10.73
CA VAL A 125 -18.56 -16.02 -11.38
C VAL A 125 -19.90 -15.57 -10.80
N HIS A 126 -19.98 -15.37 -9.48
CA HIS A 126 -21.18 -14.94 -8.80
C HIS A 126 -21.55 -13.50 -9.18
N SER A 127 -20.63 -12.54 -8.98
CA SER A 127 -20.87 -11.11 -9.17
C SER A 127 -21.28 -10.74 -10.60
N TYR A 128 -20.82 -11.50 -11.59
CA TYR A 128 -21.08 -11.24 -13.01
C TYR A 128 -21.99 -12.27 -13.69
N GLU A 129 -22.61 -13.16 -12.93
CA GLU A 129 -23.49 -14.23 -13.43
C GLU A 129 -22.85 -15.03 -14.59
N ILE A 130 -21.55 -15.32 -14.48
CA ILE A 130 -20.79 -15.95 -15.58
C ILE A 130 -21.28 -17.39 -15.76
N ASP A 131 -21.56 -17.77 -17.00
CA ASP A 131 -21.89 -19.14 -17.35
C ASP A 131 -20.65 -20.03 -17.47
N ASN A 132 -20.83 -21.34 -17.28
CA ASN A 132 -19.73 -22.31 -17.31
C ASN A 132 -19.17 -22.59 -18.72
N HIS A 133 -19.68 -21.94 -19.76
CA HIS A 133 -19.12 -21.96 -21.12
C HIS A 133 -18.15 -20.78 -21.33
N ASN A 134 -18.12 -19.78 -20.44
CA ASN A 134 -17.21 -18.63 -20.49
C ASN A 134 -16.18 -18.62 -19.35
N ILE A 135 -15.52 -19.76 -19.15
CA ILE A 135 -14.46 -19.92 -18.13
C ILE A 135 -13.32 -18.91 -18.34
N SER A 136 -13.07 -18.47 -19.57
CA SER A 136 -12.05 -17.46 -19.86
C SER A 136 -12.34 -16.09 -19.23
N ARG A 137 -13.61 -15.69 -19.10
CA ARG A 137 -13.96 -14.44 -18.40
C ARG A 137 -13.77 -14.60 -16.89
N ALA A 138 -14.19 -15.74 -16.34
CA ALA A 138 -13.94 -16.05 -14.92
C ALA A 138 -12.44 -16.16 -14.57
N ALA A 139 -11.61 -16.58 -15.53
CA ALA A 139 -10.16 -16.71 -15.35
C ALA A 139 -9.44 -15.36 -15.26
N GLU A 140 -10.03 -14.24 -15.70
CA GLU A 140 -9.37 -12.93 -15.67
C GLU A 140 -8.95 -12.51 -14.26
N VAL A 141 -9.70 -12.93 -13.24
CA VAL A 141 -9.39 -12.64 -11.83
C VAL A 141 -8.16 -13.39 -11.31
N ILE A 142 -7.75 -14.50 -11.95
CA ILE A 142 -6.64 -15.37 -11.50
C ILE A 142 -5.47 -15.43 -12.50
N ASP A 143 -5.67 -14.95 -13.73
CA ASP A 143 -4.59 -14.74 -14.69
C ASP A 143 -3.63 -13.65 -14.20
N TYR A 144 -2.40 -13.67 -14.72
CA TYR A 144 -1.34 -12.77 -14.25
C TYR A 144 -0.48 -12.22 -15.37
N TYR A 145 0.18 -11.10 -15.08
CA TYR A 145 1.07 -10.40 -15.99
C TYR A 145 2.49 -11.00 -15.97
N THR A 146 3.16 -10.96 -17.12
CA THR A 146 4.57 -11.34 -17.28
C THR A 146 5.43 -10.09 -17.41
N PRO A 147 6.77 -10.18 -17.36
CA PRO A 147 7.65 -9.04 -17.62
C PRO A 147 7.38 -8.34 -18.95
N ASP A 148 6.93 -9.08 -19.97
CA ASP A 148 6.61 -8.51 -21.29
C ASP A 148 5.29 -7.73 -21.29
N HIS A 149 4.37 -8.02 -20.36
CA HIS A 149 3.11 -7.28 -20.22
C HIS A 149 3.27 -6.00 -19.37
N VAL A 150 4.17 -6.02 -18.37
CA VAL A 150 4.42 -4.91 -17.43
C VAL A 150 5.90 -4.49 -17.41
N PRO A 151 6.49 -4.13 -18.56
CA PRO A 151 7.94 -3.90 -18.68
C PRO A 151 8.45 -2.71 -17.85
N VAL A 152 7.63 -1.69 -17.60
CA VAL A 152 7.99 -0.55 -16.75
C VAL A 152 8.05 -0.98 -15.30
N PHE A 153 7.00 -1.61 -14.75
CA PHE A 153 7.02 -2.10 -13.38
C PHE A 153 8.11 -3.16 -13.16
N ASN A 154 8.31 -4.08 -14.12
CA ASN A 154 9.43 -5.02 -14.07
C ASN A 154 10.77 -4.29 -13.96
N ALA A 155 11.00 -3.25 -14.78
CA ALA A 155 12.24 -2.47 -14.73
C ALA A 155 12.41 -1.69 -13.40
N MET A 156 11.33 -1.24 -12.78
CA MET A 156 11.39 -0.68 -11.42
C MET A 156 11.80 -1.75 -10.41
N ALA A 157 11.12 -2.90 -10.40
CA ALA A 157 11.37 -3.98 -9.46
C ALA A 157 12.79 -4.57 -9.60
N GLU A 158 13.29 -4.77 -10.82
CA GLU A 158 14.63 -5.33 -11.07
C GLU A 158 15.77 -4.38 -10.69
N ASN A 159 15.51 -3.07 -10.64
CA ASN A 159 16.54 -2.06 -10.34
C ASN A 159 16.50 -1.57 -8.88
N PHE A 160 15.47 -1.94 -8.12
CA PHE A 160 15.23 -1.45 -6.76
C PHE A 160 14.73 -2.58 -5.83
N VAL A 161 13.97 -2.24 -4.78
CA VAL A 161 13.46 -3.22 -3.81
C VAL A 161 11.98 -3.47 -4.06
N LEU A 162 11.63 -4.70 -4.46
CA LEU A 162 10.26 -5.18 -4.55
C LEU A 162 9.86 -5.83 -3.22
N PHE A 163 8.72 -5.45 -2.67
CA PHE A 163 8.10 -6.21 -1.59
C PHE A 163 7.18 -7.27 -2.20
N ASP A 164 7.47 -8.55 -1.93
CA ASP A 164 6.60 -9.67 -2.31
C ASP A 164 5.68 -10.10 -1.18
N ARG A 165 5.67 -9.36 -0.07
CA ARG A 165 4.83 -9.61 1.10
C ARG A 165 4.35 -8.32 1.77
N TRP A 166 3.81 -7.40 0.96
CA TRP A 166 3.15 -6.18 1.42
C TRP A 166 1.64 -6.35 1.35
N PHE A 167 0.94 -6.19 2.47
CA PHE A 167 -0.51 -6.42 2.54
C PHE A 167 -1.32 -5.12 2.57
N ALA A 168 -2.48 -5.15 1.91
CA ALA A 168 -3.50 -4.13 2.10
C ALA A 168 -3.96 -4.09 3.57
N ALA A 169 -4.31 -2.91 4.07
CA ALA A 169 -4.62 -2.73 5.49
C ALA A 169 -5.95 -3.39 5.90
N VAL A 170 -6.89 -3.49 4.96
CA VAL A 170 -8.19 -4.14 5.12
C VAL A 170 -8.55 -4.94 3.86
N PRO A 171 -9.33 -6.04 3.98
CA PRO A 171 -9.81 -6.83 2.84
C PRO A 171 -11.03 -6.17 2.18
N GLY A 172 -10.96 -4.86 1.96
CA GLY A 172 -12.07 -4.05 1.47
C GLY A 172 -11.56 -2.97 0.51
N PRO A 173 -12.41 -2.03 0.11
CA PRO A 173 -12.17 -1.21 -1.06
C PRO A 173 -11.15 -0.07 -0.81
N THR A 174 -10.92 0.70 -1.88
CA THR A 174 -10.00 1.84 -1.97
C THR A 174 -9.98 2.78 -0.76
N ASN A 175 -11.08 3.45 -0.44
CA ASN A 175 -11.06 4.58 0.49
C ASN A 175 -10.68 4.16 1.93
N PRO A 176 -11.21 3.05 2.49
CA PRO A 176 -10.71 2.51 3.75
C PRO A 176 -9.19 2.28 3.72
N ASN A 177 -8.65 1.64 2.68
CA ASN A 177 -7.20 1.39 2.57
C ASN A 177 -6.38 2.69 2.44
N ARG A 178 -6.84 3.66 1.64
CA ARG A 178 -6.23 5.00 1.53
C ARG A 178 -6.25 5.78 2.84
N ALA A 179 -7.29 5.64 3.67
CA ALA A 179 -7.31 6.23 5.02
C ALA A 179 -6.37 5.49 5.99
N TYR A 180 -6.20 4.18 5.87
CA TYR A 180 -5.17 3.45 6.62
C TYR A 180 -3.76 3.90 6.22
N LEU A 181 -3.49 4.11 4.93
CA LEU A 181 -2.22 4.64 4.43
C LEU A 181 -1.86 6.01 5.02
N THR A 182 -2.86 6.85 5.29
CA THR A 182 -2.67 8.27 5.65
C THR A 182 -3.00 8.59 7.11
N SER A 183 -3.65 7.70 7.86
CA SER A 183 -3.97 7.90 9.29
C SER A 183 -3.87 6.65 10.18
N GLY A 184 -3.63 5.48 9.60
CA GLY A 184 -3.54 4.23 10.36
C GLY A 184 -4.86 3.65 10.84
N THR A 185 -5.99 4.26 10.44
CA THR A 185 -7.36 3.76 10.60
C THR A 185 -8.27 4.37 9.54
N SER A 186 -9.36 3.70 9.18
CA SER A 186 -10.45 4.27 8.40
C SER A 186 -11.57 4.87 9.26
N HIS A 187 -11.39 4.96 10.58
CA HIS A 187 -12.42 5.43 11.52
C HIS A 187 -13.72 4.63 11.46
N GLY A 188 -13.62 3.31 11.31
CA GLY A 188 -14.78 2.42 11.23
C GLY A 188 -15.49 2.39 9.87
N HIS A 189 -14.97 3.11 8.86
CA HIS A 189 -15.50 3.06 7.50
C HIS A 189 -14.94 1.84 6.76
N GLY A 190 -15.84 0.97 6.27
CA GLY A 190 -15.49 -0.26 5.55
C GLY A 190 -15.88 -0.26 4.07
N MET A 191 -16.40 0.84 3.54
CA MET A 191 -16.79 1.00 2.14
C MET A 191 -16.38 2.37 1.60
N ASN A 192 -16.48 2.58 0.29
CA ASN A 192 -16.31 3.89 -0.35
C ASN A 192 -17.56 4.77 -0.15
N ASP A 193 -17.81 5.23 1.08
CA ASP A 193 -18.96 6.07 1.41
C ASP A 193 -18.71 7.59 1.24
N ASN A 194 -19.77 8.38 1.45
CA ASN A 194 -19.76 9.83 1.24
C ASN A 194 -18.90 10.59 2.24
N ASP A 195 -18.49 10.00 3.36
CA ASP A 195 -17.73 10.72 4.39
C ASP A 195 -16.31 11.03 3.89
N PHE A 196 -15.77 10.16 3.01
CA PHE A 196 -14.56 10.39 2.23
C PHE A 196 -14.68 11.50 1.19
N LEU A 197 -15.90 11.86 0.76
CA LEU A 197 -16.16 12.92 -0.22
C LEU A 197 -16.56 14.25 0.42
N ASN A 198 -16.79 14.26 1.74
CA ASN A 198 -17.29 15.42 2.48
C ASN A 198 -16.27 15.99 3.48
N SER A 199 -15.04 15.48 3.50
CA SER A 199 -13.99 15.91 4.44
C SER A 199 -14.43 15.79 5.90
N THR A 200 -14.97 14.63 6.29
CA THR A 200 -15.61 14.45 7.61
C THR A 200 -14.86 13.53 8.56
N LEU A 201 -13.78 12.88 8.12
CA LEU A 201 -13.01 11.97 8.96
C LEU A 201 -12.34 12.78 10.11
N PRO A 202 -12.63 12.46 11.37
CA PRO A 202 -12.20 13.27 12.52
C PRO A 202 -10.84 12.88 13.08
N GLN A 203 -10.28 11.75 12.64
CA GLN A 203 -9.00 11.25 13.15
C GLN A 203 -7.83 12.08 12.62
N LYS A 204 -6.79 12.17 13.43
CA LYS A 204 -5.53 12.78 13.04
C LYS A 204 -4.87 12.01 11.91
N SER A 205 -4.49 12.70 10.85
CA SER A 205 -3.77 12.14 9.72
C SER A 205 -2.30 12.51 9.73
N ILE A 206 -1.53 11.89 8.84
CA ILE A 206 -0.13 12.26 8.59
C ILE A 206 -0.03 13.72 8.14
N PHE A 207 -0.99 14.23 7.37
CA PHE A 207 -0.99 15.62 6.89
C PHE A 207 -1.08 16.63 8.04
N GLU A 208 -1.88 16.30 9.06
CA GLU A 208 -1.96 17.07 10.30
C GLU A 208 -0.65 16.97 11.10
N GLN A 209 -0.16 15.75 11.37
CA GLN A 209 1.10 15.55 12.10
C GLN A 209 2.29 16.29 11.46
N LEU A 210 2.43 16.20 10.13
CA LEU A 210 3.51 16.89 9.42
C LEU A 210 3.38 18.41 9.57
N SER A 211 2.17 18.94 9.53
CA SER A 211 1.94 20.39 9.66
C SER A 211 2.26 20.91 11.05
N GLU A 212 1.92 20.15 12.10
CA GLU A 212 2.28 20.50 13.48
C GLU A 212 3.79 20.43 13.73
N ALA A 213 4.49 19.56 13.00
CA ALA A 213 5.94 19.40 13.06
C ALA A 213 6.72 20.35 12.13
N ASP A 214 6.04 21.30 11.47
CA ASP A 214 6.61 22.20 10.45
C ASP A 214 7.30 21.45 9.28
N ILE A 215 6.82 20.25 8.96
CA ILE A 215 7.29 19.44 7.82
C ILE A 215 6.41 19.72 6.61
N SER A 216 7.05 20.18 5.54
CA SER A 216 6.35 20.54 4.31
C SER A 216 5.73 19.31 3.63
N TRP A 217 4.49 19.44 3.17
CA TRP A 217 3.83 18.40 2.39
C TRP A 217 2.94 18.98 1.29
N ILE A 218 2.77 18.24 0.20
CA ILE A 218 1.78 18.55 -0.84
C ILE A 218 1.13 17.25 -1.30
N ASN A 219 -0.19 17.28 -1.42
CA ASN A 219 -0.97 16.27 -2.12
C ASN A 219 -1.22 16.74 -3.55
N TYR A 220 -0.60 16.07 -4.52
CA TYR A 220 -0.83 16.29 -5.94
C TYR A 220 -1.91 15.36 -6.45
N SER A 221 -2.88 15.90 -7.19
CA SER A 221 -3.99 15.12 -7.72
C SER A 221 -4.58 15.78 -8.97
N ASN A 222 -5.01 14.96 -9.92
CA ASN A 222 -5.93 15.34 -10.99
C ASN A 222 -7.20 14.48 -10.95
N THR A 223 -7.55 13.93 -9.78
CA THR A 223 -8.71 13.04 -9.62
C THR A 223 -10.00 13.71 -10.08
N THR A 224 -10.78 12.97 -10.87
CA THR A 224 -12.18 13.30 -11.18
C THR A 224 -13.07 12.30 -10.46
N GLY A 225 -14.06 12.77 -9.72
CA GLY A 225 -15.00 11.90 -8.99
C GLY A 225 -14.52 11.43 -7.61
N PHE A 226 -13.24 11.63 -7.28
CA PHE A 226 -12.68 11.35 -5.95
C PHE A 226 -12.02 12.59 -5.37
N LEU A 227 -12.17 12.78 -4.06
CA LEU A 227 -11.38 13.77 -3.34
C LEU A 227 -9.92 13.27 -3.23
N PRO A 228 -8.92 14.16 -3.39
CA PRO A 228 -7.55 13.87 -2.95
C PRO A 228 -7.54 13.38 -1.50
N ASP A 229 -6.69 12.41 -1.17
CA ASP A 229 -6.77 11.67 0.11
C ASP A 229 -6.56 12.58 1.33
N SER A 230 -5.78 13.67 1.17
CA SER A 230 -5.64 14.67 2.24
C SER A 230 -6.96 15.37 2.59
N LEU A 231 -7.93 15.40 1.68
CA LEU A 231 -9.26 15.98 1.90
C LEU A 231 -10.27 14.99 2.48
N PHE A 232 -9.87 13.78 2.88
CA PHE A 232 -10.75 12.93 3.67
C PHE A 232 -11.05 13.54 5.05
N TYR A 233 -10.07 14.27 5.61
CA TYR A 233 -10.05 14.72 6.99
C TYR A 233 -10.65 16.12 7.16
N SER A 234 -11.46 16.31 8.20
CA SER A 234 -12.04 17.63 8.52
C SER A 234 -10.97 18.67 8.81
N TRP A 235 -9.91 18.27 9.52
CA TRP A 235 -8.78 19.13 9.86
C TRP A 235 -8.14 19.81 8.63
N THR A 236 -8.02 19.10 7.50
CA THR A 236 -7.36 19.66 6.30
C THR A 236 -8.14 20.85 5.74
N VAL A 237 -9.46 20.82 5.82
CA VAL A 237 -10.33 21.92 5.38
C VAL A 237 -10.38 23.02 6.44
N GLU A 238 -10.57 22.66 7.71
CA GLU A 238 -10.68 23.62 8.82
C GLU A 238 -9.40 24.45 9.02
N SER A 239 -8.24 23.85 8.76
CA SER A 239 -6.92 24.51 8.82
C SER A 239 -6.59 25.37 7.58
N GLY A 240 -7.38 25.29 6.50
CA GLY A 240 -7.09 25.94 5.22
C GLY A 240 -5.98 25.26 4.39
N LYS A 241 -5.55 24.06 4.78
CA LYS A 241 -4.52 23.28 4.07
C LYS A 241 -5.00 22.74 2.74
N ASN A 242 -6.31 22.55 2.57
CA ASN A 242 -6.94 22.24 1.30
C ASN A 242 -6.57 23.25 0.18
N GLU A 243 -6.46 24.54 0.48
CA GLU A 243 -6.13 25.58 -0.52
C GLU A 243 -4.61 25.66 -0.81
N THR A 244 -3.80 25.38 0.21
CA THR A 244 -2.35 25.62 0.17
C THR A 244 -1.55 24.38 -0.21
N ASN A 245 -2.00 23.20 0.20
CA ASN A 245 -1.25 21.94 0.12
C ASN A 245 -1.88 20.89 -0.80
N VAL A 246 -3.00 21.20 -1.46
CA VAL A 246 -3.53 20.39 -2.57
C VAL A 246 -3.25 21.11 -3.88
N LYS A 247 -2.62 20.39 -4.83
CA LYS A 247 -2.16 20.95 -6.10
C LYS A 247 -2.51 20.02 -7.27
N PRO A 248 -2.69 20.56 -8.48
CA PRO A 248 -2.88 19.72 -9.66
C PRO A 248 -1.60 18.95 -9.99
N LEU A 249 -1.76 17.78 -10.61
CA LEU A 249 -0.66 16.85 -10.87
C LEU A 249 0.41 17.43 -11.82
N ASP A 250 0.03 18.34 -12.72
CA ASP A 250 1.00 19.03 -13.58
C ASP A 250 1.98 19.92 -12.81
N GLN A 251 1.61 20.34 -11.60
CA GLN A 251 2.49 21.06 -10.68
C GLN A 251 3.60 20.15 -10.11
N PHE A 252 3.31 18.87 -9.87
CA PHE A 252 4.33 17.91 -9.41
C PHE A 252 5.50 17.84 -10.38
N PHE A 253 5.23 17.73 -11.68
CA PHE A 253 6.29 17.67 -12.70
C PHE A 253 7.14 18.95 -12.75
N LYS A 254 6.52 20.12 -12.53
CA LYS A 254 7.23 21.40 -12.44
C LYS A 254 8.11 21.45 -11.19
N ASP A 255 7.59 21.03 -10.04
CA ASP A 255 8.30 21.06 -8.77
C ASP A 255 9.47 20.06 -8.78
N ALA A 256 9.25 18.84 -9.26
CA ALA A 256 10.30 17.82 -9.44
C ALA A 256 11.43 18.33 -10.33
N LYS A 257 11.11 18.88 -11.50
CA LYS A 257 12.11 19.45 -12.43
C LYS A 257 12.90 20.60 -11.81
N SER A 258 12.27 21.39 -10.95
CA SER A 258 12.88 22.57 -10.32
C SER A 258 13.69 22.24 -9.07
N GLY A 259 13.54 21.03 -8.52
CA GLY A 259 14.08 20.67 -7.21
C GLY A 259 13.33 21.33 -6.04
N ASN A 260 12.02 21.53 -6.20
CA ASN A 260 11.14 22.21 -5.24
C ASN A 260 10.09 21.27 -4.61
N LEU A 261 10.26 19.94 -4.70
CA LEU A 261 9.34 19.03 -4.03
C LEU A 261 9.38 19.24 -2.51
N PRO A 262 8.23 19.14 -1.82
CA PRO A 262 8.18 19.18 -0.37
C PRO A 262 8.82 17.94 0.25
N GLN A 263 9.05 17.98 1.56
CA GLN A 263 9.56 16.83 2.31
C GLN A 263 8.66 15.61 2.22
N PHE A 264 7.33 15.80 2.16
CA PHE A 264 6.37 14.73 1.93
C PHE A 264 5.48 15.03 0.70
N THR A 265 5.54 14.16 -0.29
CA THR A 265 4.74 14.27 -1.52
C THR A 265 3.78 13.09 -1.59
N TRP A 266 2.48 13.38 -1.65
CA TRP A 266 1.43 12.38 -1.84
C TRP A 266 0.82 12.55 -3.23
N ILE A 267 0.75 11.48 -4.01
CA ILE A 267 0.23 11.52 -5.39
C ILE A 267 -0.98 10.60 -5.50
N ASN A 268 -2.12 11.19 -5.87
CA ASN A 268 -3.29 10.48 -6.31
C ASN A 268 -3.24 10.30 -7.84
N PRO A 269 -3.42 9.08 -8.38
CA PRO A 269 -3.67 8.91 -9.81
C PRO A 269 -5.03 9.53 -10.19
N GLU A 270 -5.26 9.80 -11.47
CA GLU A 270 -6.64 9.98 -11.94
C GLU A 270 -7.39 8.66 -11.79
N CYS A 271 -8.63 8.71 -11.36
CA CYS A 271 -9.54 7.56 -11.35
C CYS A 271 -10.66 7.82 -12.38
N CYS A 272 -11.12 6.82 -13.13
CA CYS A 272 -10.75 5.39 -13.12
C CYS A 272 -10.71 4.82 -14.54
N SER A 273 -10.38 5.66 -15.52
CA SER A 273 -10.54 5.31 -16.93
C SER A 273 -9.23 5.25 -17.70
N TYR A 274 -8.14 5.77 -17.15
CA TYR A 274 -6.89 5.90 -17.89
C TYR A 274 -5.69 5.36 -17.12
N MET A 275 -5.31 6.00 -16.02
CA MET A 275 -3.94 5.88 -15.51
C MET A 275 -3.79 5.23 -14.12
N SER A 276 -4.90 4.89 -13.45
CA SER A 276 -4.83 4.33 -12.09
C SER A 276 -4.55 2.83 -12.04
N PHE A 277 -4.65 2.11 -13.17
CA PHE A 277 -4.75 0.65 -13.28
C PHE A 277 -6.09 0.04 -12.78
N HIS A 278 -7.00 0.83 -12.19
CA HIS A 278 -8.35 0.37 -11.83
C HIS A 278 -9.12 -0.13 -13.06
N PRO A 279 -9.66 -1.35 -13.10
CA PRO A 279 -10.51 -1.80 -14.22
C PRO A 279 -11.67 -0.83 -14.51
N PRO A 280 -11.95 -0.46 -15.78
CA PRO A 280 -11.38 -0.98 -17.02
C PRO A 280 -10.21 -0.12 -17.56
N SER A 281 -9.45 0.57 -16.72
CA SER A 281 -8.25 1.33 -17.13
C SER A 281 -7.22 0.40 -17.79
N PRO A 282 -6.69 0.78 -18.95
CA PRO A 282 -5.63 0.03 -19.61
C PRO A 282 -4.30 -0.02 -18.82
N ILE A 283 -3.75 -1.23 -18.67
CA ILE A 283 -2.46 -1.47 -17.98
C ILE A 283 -1.33 -0.67 -18.60
N ASN A 284 -1.27 -0.60 -19.94
CA ASN A 284 -0.21 0.15 -20.60
C ASN A 284 -0.26 1.67 -20.33
N MET A 285 -1.44 2.23 -20.05
CA MET A 285 -1.56 3.64 -19.65
C MET A 285 -1.13 3.86 -18.19
N GLY A 286 -1.48 2.94 -17.29
CA GLY A 286 -0.95 2.94 -15.92
C GLY A 286 0.59 2.82 -15.87
N GLU A 287 1.16 1.92 -16.68
CA GLU A 287 2.62 1.75 -16.86
C GLU A 287 3.26 3.07 -17.34
N GLY A 288 2.62 3.73 -18.30
CA GLY A 288 3.06 5.05 -18.80
C GLY A 288 3.02 6.12 -17.71
N PHE A 289 2.04 6.06 -16.81
CA PHE A 289 1.93 7.01 -15.71
C PHE A 289 3.00 6.79 -14.64
N ILE A 290 3.19 5.56 -14.14
CA ILE A 290 4.26 5.28 -13.17
C ILE A 290 5.65 5.60 -13.76
N LYS A 291 5.86 5.33 -15.05
CA LYS A 291 7.07 5.74 -15.78
C LYS A 291 7.29 7.24 -15.69
N SER A 292 6.26 8.03 -15.98
CA SER A 292 6.37 9.50 -15.98
C SER A 292 6.71 10.05 -14.60
N ILE A 293 6.14 9.49 -13.54
CA ILE A 293 6.43 9.89 -12.16
C ILE A 293 7.87 9.54 -11.80
N TYR A 294 8.29 8.30 -12.07
CA TYR A 294 9.65 7.86 -11.80
C TYR A 294 10.69 8.73 -12.53
N GLU A 295 10.55 8.92 -13.84
CA GLU A 295 11.53 9.68 -14.64
C GLU A 295 11.57 11.16 -14.23
N ALA A 296 10.46 11.74 -13.79
CA ALA A 296 10.43 13.09 -13.23
C ALA A 296 11.22 13.19 -11.92
N LEU A 297 11.10 12.21 -11.02
CA LEU A 297 11.87 12.15 -9.78
C LEU A 297 13.34 11.87 -10.05
N ARG A 298 13.63 10.92 -10.94
CA ARG A 298 14.99 10.50 -11.29
C ARG A 298 15.78 11.62 -11.96
N GLY A 299 15.12 12.44 -12.78
CA GLY A 299 15.68 13.64 -13.40
C GLY A 299 15.70 14.87 -12.48
N SER A 300 15.14 14.79 -11.28
CA SER A 300 15.11 15.90 -10.32
C SER A 300 16.49 16.17 -9.74
N PRO A 301 16.86 17.45 -9.49
CA PRO A 301 18.02 17.80 -8.67
C PRO A 301 17.98 17.21 -7.25
N GLN A 302 16.79 16.81 -6.77
CA GLN A 302 16.57 16.23 -5.46
C GLN A 302 16.70 14.69 -5.43
N TRP A 303 16.93 14.00 -6.56
CA TRP A 303 16.95 12.52 -6.61
C TRP A 303 17.83 11.87 -5.53
N LYS A 304 19.01 12.44 -5.28
CA LYS A 304 19.94 11.95 -4.25
C LYS A 304 19.38 11.99 -2.82
N ASP A 305 18.32 12.74 -2.57
CA ASP A 305 17.69 12.91 -1.26
C ASP A 305 16.25 12.35 -1.26
N THR A 306 15.84 11.65 -2.33
CA THR A 306 14.47 11.17 -2.54
C THR A 306 14.31 9.68 -2.25
N LEU A 307 13.22 9.36 -1.57
CA LEU A 307 12.65 8.02 -1.47
C LEU A 307 11.31 8.00 -2.17
N PHE A 308 11.17 7.19 -3.22
CA PHE A 308 9.92 6.99 -3.93
C PHE A 308 9.31 5.63 -3.55
N ILE A 309 8.07 5.66 -3.09
CA ILE A 309 7.28 4.48 -2.72
C ILE A 309 6.12 4.39 -3.70
N LEU A 310 6.11 3.35 -4.51
CA LEU A 310 4.97 2.96 -5.34
C LEU A 310 4.26 1.79 -4.66
N THR A 311 2.98 1.96 -4.34
CA THR A 311 2.11 0.89 -3.82
C THR A 311 0.78 0.93 -4.57
N PHE A 312 -0.05 -0.08 -4.34
CA PHE A 312 -1.47 -0.08 -4.68
C PHE A 312 -2.29 0.06 -3.39
N ASP A 313 -3.54 0.46 -3.50
CA ASP A 313 -4.49 0.63 -2.41
C ASP A 313 -5.09 -0.71 -1.95
N GLU A 314 -5.48 -1.60 -2.85
CA GLU A 314 -5.96 -2.95 -2.54
C GLU A 314 -5.88 -3.88 -3.77
N HIS A 315 -6.44 -5.09 -3.67
CA HIS A 315 -6.25 -6.18 -4.63
C HIS A 315 -7.23 -6.18 -5.80
N GLY A 316 -8.31 -5.40 -5.76
CA GLY A 316 -9.30 -5.24 -6.84
C GLY A 316 -10.12 -6.51 -7.08
N GLY A 317 -10.22 -7.38 -6.08
CA GLY A 317 -10.80 -8.71 -6.19
C GLY A 317 -9.93 -9.71 -6.96
N PHE A 318 -8.77 -9.30 -7.51
CA PHE A 318 -7.83 -10.20 -8.18
C PHE A 318 -7.16 -11.17 -7.20
N ALA A 319 -6.91 -12.38 -7.68
CA ALA A 319 -6.44 -13.49 -6.87
C ALA A 319 -5.02 -13.26 -6.34
N ASP A 320 -4.82 -13.62 -5.07
CA ASP A 320 -3.51 -13.80 -4.48
C ASP A 320 -3.49 -15.12 -3.71
N HIS A 321 -2.39 -15.86 -3.78
CA HIS A 321 -2.29 -17.18 -3.18
C HIS A 321 -1.85 -17.14 -1.71
N VAL A 322 -1.36 -15.99 -1.22
CA VAL A 322 -0.78 -15.89 0.12
C VAL A 322 -1.83 -15.45 1.12
N PRO A 323 -2.07 -16.26 2.19
CA PRO A 323 -2.95 -15.85 3.26
C PRO A 323 -2.45 -14.59 3.97
N PRO A 324 -3.34 -13.63 4.28
CA PRO A 324 -3.02 -12.54 5.20
C PRO A 324 -2.59 -13.07 6.58
N PRO A 325 -1.67 -12.39 7.28
CA PRO A 325 -1.23 -12.77 8.62
C PRO A 325 -2.35 -12.65 9.67
N GLU A 326 -2.22 -13.42 10.75
CA GLU A 326 -3.11 -13.36 11.92
C GLU A 326 -2.53 -12.47 13.04
N GLY A 327 -3.33 -12.15 14.06
CA GLY A 327 -2.86 -11.39 15.23
C GLY A 327 -2.67 -9.89 14.98
N VAL A 328 -3.47 -9.36 14.07
CA VAL A 328 -3.36 -8.04 13.46
C VAL A 328 -4.22 -7.04 14.27
N PRO A 329 -3.65 -6.08 15.02
CA PRO A 329 -4.43 -5.23 15.93
C PRO A 329 -5.16 -4.10 15.18
N PRO A 330 -6.44 -3.78 15.47
CA PRO A 330 -7.14 -2.73 14.73
C PRO A 330 -6.51 -1.34 14.93
N GLY A 331 -6.77 -0.43 13.99
CA GLY A 331 -6.32 0.97 14.10
C GLY A 331 -7.04 1.74 15.21
N ASP A 332 -8.30 1.39 15.49
CA ASP A 332 -9.09 1.94 16.58
C ASP A 332 -10.03 0.86 17.16
N ARG A 333 -11.10 1.26 17.86
CA ARG A 333 -12.05 0.34 18.51
C ARG A 333 -13.40 0.26 17.79
N LEU A 334 -13.49 0.81 16.58
CA LEU A 334 -14.70 0.83 15.79
C LEU A 334 -14.82 -0.46 14.96
N GLY A 335 -16.04 -0.76 14.54
CA GLY A 335 -16.33 -1.86 13.64
C GLY A 335 -17.28 -1.39 12.55
N TYR A 336 -17.24 -2.09 11.42
CA TYR A 336 -18.08 -1.82 10.27
C TYR A 336 -19.03 -3.00 10.04
N THR A 337 -20.29 -2.75 9.67
CA THR A 337 -21.25 -3.81 9.36
C THR A 337 -21.87 -3.56 7.99
N GLU A 338 -21.78 -4.57 7.12
CA GLU A 338 -22.46 -4.59 5.82
C GLU A 338 -23.34 -5.83 5.69
N ARG A 339 -24.16 -5.84 4.62
CA ARG A 339 -24.90 -7.03 4.21
C ARG A 339 -24.13 -7.71 3.08
N ALA A 340 -23.75 -8.96 3.31
CA ALA A 340 -23.18 -9.80 2.26
C ALA A 340 -24.26 -10.19 1.23
N ASP A 341 -23.82 -10.75 0.11
CA ASP A 341 -24.70 -11.18 -1.00
C ASP A 341 -25.70 -12.28 -0.61
N ASP A 342 -25.40 -13.07 0.44
CA ASP A 342 -26.36 -14.02 1.02
C ASP A 342 -27.46 -13.35 1.88
N GLY A 343 -27.48 -12.01 1.94
CA GLY A 343 -28.43 -11.16 2.64
C GLY A 343 -28.19 -11.02 4.15
N LYS A 344 -27.22 -11.73 4.72
CA LYS A 344 -26.90 -11.69 6.15
C LYS A 344 -25.90 -10.57 6.44
N ALA A 345 -25.97 -10.05 7.67
CA ALA A 345 -25.03 -9.06 8.13
C ALA A 345 -23.70 -9.71 8.52
N ILE A 346 -22.59 -9.04 8.21
CA ILE A 346 -21.25 -9.37 8.69
C ILE A 346 -20.63 -8.12 9.30
N THR A 347 -19.99 -8.28 10.46
CA THR A 347 -19.26 -7.21 11.13
C THR A 347 -17.77 -7.43 10.99
N PHE A 348 -17.06 -6.43 10.50
CA PHE A 348 -15.61 -6.40 10.44
C PHE A 348 -15.04 -5.50 11.53
N HIS A 349 -14.13 -6.05 12.32
CA HIS A 349 -13.53 -5.38 13.47
C HIS A 349 -12.17 -4.75 13.17
N PHE A 350 -11.78 -4.71 11.88
CA PHE A 350 -10.49 -4.18 11.44
C PHE A 350 -9.27 -4.88 12.04
N ASP A 351 -9.44 -6.12 12.50
CA ASP A 351 -8.43 -6.96 13.17
C ASP A 351 -7.77 -7.99 12.23
N ARG A 352 -7.91 -7.78 10.91
CA ARG A 352 -7.30 -8.59 9.85
C ARG A 352 -6.89 -7.69 8.70
N LEU A 353 -5.91 -8.14 7.92
CA LEU A 353 -5.43 -7.45 6.72
C LEU A 353 -6.18 -7.92 5.47
N GLY A 354 -6.01 -7.17 4.38
CA GLY A 354 -6.34 -7.60 3.02
C GLY A 354 -5.25 -8.43 2.38
N MET A 355 -5.39 -8.66 1.07
CA MET A 355 -4.45 -9.44 0.26
C MET A 355 -3.14 -8.69 0.02
N ARG A 356 -2.14 -9.39 -0.52
CA ARG A 356 -0.90 -8.73 -0.94
C ARG A 356 -1.16 -7.80 -2.13
N VAL A 357 -0.45 -6.69 -2.13
CA VAL A 357 -0.43 -5.72 -3.23
C VAL A 357 1.02 -5.47 -3.70
N PRO A 358 1.23 -5.09 -4.97
CA PRO A 358 2.56 -4.72 -5.44
C PRO A 358 3.09 -3.49 -4.68
N THR A 359 4.35 -3.53 -4.25
CA THR A 359 5.00 -2.37 -3.64
C THR A 359 6.48 -2.34 -3.98
N VAL A 360 6.98 -1.18 -4.43
CA VAL A 360 8.39 -0.99 -4.77
C VAL A 360 8.94 0.26 -4.07
N LEU A 361 10.10 0.10 -3.45
CA LEU A 361 10.86 1.18 -2.82
C LEU A 361 12.03 1.57 -3.71
N MET A 362 12.08 2.83 -4.15
CA MET A 362 13.03 3.33 -5.15
C MET A 362 13.81 4.53 -4.60
N SER A 363 15.13 4.42 -4.62
CA SER A 363 16.05 5.47 -4.14
C SER A 363 17.47 5.11 -4.59
N PRO A 364 18.40 6.06 -4.74
CA PRO A 364 19.81 5.71 -4.90
C PRO A 364 20.43 5.08 -3.64
N TRP A 365 19.71 5.01 -2.53
CA TRP A 365 20.20 4.44 -1.27
C TRP A 365 19.72 3.01 -0.98
N VAL A 366 18.92 2.41 -1.87
CA VAL A 366 18.43 1.03 -1.70
C VAL A 366 19.13 0.09 -2.69
N GLU A 367 19.28 -1.17 -2.31
CA GLU A 367 19.95 -2.17 -3.15
C GLU A 367 19.18 -2.49 -4.44
N LYS A 368 19.91 -3.04 -5.42
CA LYS A 368 19.40 -3.38 -6.76
C LYS A 368 18.75 -4.75 -6.78
N GLY A 369 17.52 -4.85 -7.27
CA GLY A 369 16.86 -6.12 -7.58
C GLY A 369 16.60 -6.99 -6.35
N VAL A 370 16.49 -6.35 -5.18
CA VAL A 370 16.22 -7.04 -3.91
C VAL A 370 14.73 -7.35 -3.84
N VAL A 371 14.41 -8.55 -3.35
CA VAL A 371 13.06 -8.96 -3.00
C VAL A 371 12.98 -8.98 -1.48
N GLN A 372 12.18 -8.06 -0.93
CA GLN A 372 11.90 -7.98 0.48
C GLN A 372 10.62 -8.75 0.81
N ASN A 373 10.78 -9.89 1.47
CA ASN A 373 9.68 -10.68 2.01
C ASN A 373 9.35 -10.21 3.44
N ARG A 374 9.26 -11.12 4.40
CA ARG A 374 8.97 -10.80 5.81
C ARG A 374 10.02 -9.88 6.44
N PRO A 375 9.62 -9.02 7.40
CA PRO A 375 10.55 -8.32 8.28
C PRO A 375 11.46 -9.32 9.01
N THR A 376 12.76 -9.02 9.10
CA THR A 376 13.75 -9.94 9.68
C THR A 376 13.95 -9.73 11.18
N ASP A 377 13.59 -8.56 11.71
CA ASP A 377 13.93 -8.09 13.05
C ASP A 377 12.75 -7.48 13.81
N GLN A 378 11.55 -7.52 13.23
CA GLN A 378 10.32 -6.94 13.78
C GLN A 378 9.21 -7.99 13.78
N SER A 379 8.31 -7.90 14.75
CA SER A 379 7.21 -8.87 14.92
C SER A 379 6.01 -8.62 14.01
N GLY A 380 5.94 -7.44 13.40
CA GLY A 380 4.88 -7.05 12.47
C GLY A 380 5.09 -7.59 11.06
N GLU A 381 4.22 -7.18 10.15
CA GLU A 381 4.35 -7.40 8.71
C GLU A 381 4.47 -6.06 7.97
N PHE A 382 4.84 -6.11 6.69
CA PHE A 382 4.77 -4.94 5.82
C PHE A 382 3.33 -4.74 5.35
N THR A 383 2.80 -3.55 5.59
CA THR A 383 1.43 -3.16 5.24
C THR A 383 1.41 -1.70 4.82
N HIS A 384 0.28 -1.18 4.35
CA HIS A 384 0.12 0.26 4.13
C HIS A 384 0.62 1.14 5.28
N THR A 385 0.39 0.73 6.52
CA THR A 385 0.80 1.51 7.69
C THR A 385 2.29 1.42 8.01
N SER A 386 3.05 0.57 7.32
CA SER A 386 4.52 0.58 7.33
C SER A 386 5.09 1.90 6.79
N ILE A 387 4.38 2.59 5.89
CA ILE A 387 4.77 3.93 5.43
C ILE A 387 4.70 4.91 6.60
N LEU A 388 3.59 4.93 7.34
CA LEU A 388 3.43 5.79 8.53
C LEU A 388 4.46 5.46 9.61
N LYS A 389 4.74 4.16 9.84
CA LYS A 389 5.79 3.71 10.76
C LYS A 389 7.15 4.25 10.35
N PHE A 390 7.51 4.13 9.07
CA PHE A 390 8.74 4.69 8.54
C PHE A 390 8.82 6.22 8.72
N LEU A 391 7.76 6.96 8.40
CA LEU A 391 7.74 8.42 8.55
C LEU A 391 7.88 8.85 10.02
N SER A 392 7.27 8.10 10.95
CA SER A 392 7.42 8.35 12.38
C SER A 392 8.87 8.22 12.83
N HIS A 393 9.60 7.22 12.32
CA HIS A 393 11.02 7.04 12.63
C HIS A 393 11.87 8.10 11.92
N LEU A 394 11.58 8.42 10.65
CA LEU A 394 12.35 9.36 9.84
C LEU A 394 12.34 10.78 10.44
N TRP A 395 11.18 11.23 10.92
CA TRP A 395 10.97 12.60 11.39
C TRP A 395 10.63 12.72 12.87
N ASP A 396 10.83 11.65 13.64
CA ASP A 396 10.58 11.61 15.09
C ASP A 396 9.14 12.02 15.46
N LEU A 397 8.16 11.55 14.67
CA LEU A 397 6.73 11.79 14.91
C LEU A 397 6.13 10.75 15.85
N ASP A 398 5.06 11.12 16.55
CA ASP A 398 4.29 10.20 17.37
C ASP A 398 3.61 9.11 16.50
N ILE A 399 3.54 7.89 17.04
CA ILE A 399 2.82 6.78 16.41
C ILE A 399 1.31 7.05 16.46
N LEU A 400 0.66 7.06 15.29
CA LEU A 400 -0.77 7.41 15.15
C LEU A 400 -1.73 6.39 15.77
N THR A 401 -1.52 5.09 15.52
CA THR A 401 -2.47 4.02 15.92
C THR A 401 -1.75 2.73 16.31
N PRO A 402 -2.40 1.80 17.04
CA PRO A 402 -1.86 0.47 17.31
C PRO A 402 -1.53 -0.33 16.03
N ARG A 403 -2.30 -0.13 14.94
CA ARG A 403 -2.00 -0.70 13.62
C ARG A 403 -0.66 -0.19 13.07
N VAL A 404 -0.39 1.11 13.19
CA VAL A 404 0.90 1.70 12.80
C VAL A 404 2.02 1.19 13.71
N GLU A 405 1.78 1.10 15.02
CA GLU A 405 2.78 0.57 15.97
C GLU A 405 3.20 -0.86 15.63
N TRP A 406 2.22 -1.71 15.30
CA TRP A 406 2.40 -3.11 14.96
C TRP A 406 3.09 -3.32 13.62
N SER A 407 2.88 -2.44 12.64
CA SER A 407 3.46 -2.58 11.30
C SER A 407 4.98 -2.44 11.36
N SER A 408 5.68 -3.21 10.54
CA SER A 408 7.13 -3.14 10.48
C SER A 408 7.59 -1.95 9.64
N SER A 409 8.65 -1.27 10.10
CA SER A 409 9.36 -0.25 9.32
C SER A 409 10.29 -0.92 8.31
N PHE A 410 10.46 -0.30 7.14
CA PHE A 410 11.42 -0.72 6.11
C PHE A 410 12.73 0.09 6.13
N GLU A 411 12.99 0.86 7.19
CA GLU A 411 14.16 1.75 7.27
C GLU A 411 15.51 1.02 7.07
N GLY A 412 15.59 -0.25 7.47
CA GLY A 412 16.80 -1.07 7.31
C GLY A 412 17.17 -1.38 5.86
N LEU A 413 16.28 -1.12 4.90
CA LEU A 413 16.55 -1.26 3.46
C LEU A 413 17.25 -0.04 2.87
N ILE A 414 17.28 1.08 3.59
CA ILE A 414 18.01 2.28 3.19
C ILE A 414 19.44 2.14 3.72
N THR A 415 20.37 2.01 2.80
CA THR A 415 21.78 1.75 3.08
C THR A 415 22.61 3.04 3.11
N ASP A 416 23.87 2.93 3.53
CA ASP A 416 24.87 4.00 3.42
C ASP A 416 25.61 4.02 2.08
N THR A 417 25.23 3.14 1.13
CA THR A 417 25.90 3.05 -0.17
C THR A 417 25.07 3.74 -1.23
N PHE A 418 25.57 4.88 -1.72
CA PHE A 418 24.97 5.57 -2.85
C PHE A 418 25.16 4.78 -4.14
N ARG A 419 24.09 4.62 -4.92
CA ARG A 419 24.10 4.02 -6.25
C ARG A 419 23.97 5.09 -7.32
N ASP A 420 25.00 5.20 -8.15
CA ASP A 420 25.00 6.00 -9.38
C ASP A 420 24.40 5.25 -10.58
N ASP A 421 24.13 3.95 -10.45
CA ASP A 421 23.63 3.07 -11.51
C ASP A 421 22.10 3.03 -11.65
N THR A 422 21.36 3.85 -10.90
CA THR A 422 19.89 3.91 -11.00
C THR A 422 19.44 4.37 -12.40
N PRO A 423 18.50 3.67 -13.05
CA PRO A 423 18.16 3.91 -14.45
C PRO A 423 17.61 5.33 -14.67
N GLU A 424 18.10 6.05 -15.67
CA GLU A 424 17.61 7.40 -15.99
C GLU A 424 16.26 7.38 -16.71
N THR A 425 16.05 6.33 -17.50
CA THR A 425 14.81 6.06 -18.21
C THR A 425 14.42 4.61 -18.05
N LEU A 426 13.12 4.35 -18.09
CA LEU A 426 12.55 3.00 -18.07
C LEU A 426 12.18 2.55 -19.51
N PRO A 427 11.83 1.27 -19.73
CA PRO A 427 11.24 0.83 -20.98
C PRO A 427 9.96 1.60 -21.34
N MET A 428 9.48 1.39 -22.56
CA MET A 428 8.12 1.81 -22.92
C MET A 428 7.12 0.79 -22.39
N PRO A 429 5.88 1.20 -22.04
CA PRO A 429 4.79 0.28 -21.77
C PRO A 429 4.59 -0.72 -22.91
N ALA A 430 4.06 -1.89 -22.58
CA ALA A 430 3.74 -2.91 -23.57
C ALA A 430 2.71 -2.41 -24.59
N ASP A 431 2.88 -2.84 -25.84
CA ASP A 431 1.85 -2.76 -26.88
C ASP A 431 1.09 -4.10 -26.83
N PHE A 432 -0.09 -4.09 -26.21
CA PHE A 432 -0.86 -5.28 -25.86
C PHE A 432 -1.63 -5.91 -27.02
#